data_AF-A0A2E0UHH6-F1
#
_entry.id   AF-A0A2E0UHH6-F1
#
_cell.length_a   1.000
_cell.length_b   1.000
_cell.length_c   1.000
_cell.angle_alpha   90.00
_cell.angle_beta   90.00
_cell.angle_gamma   90.00
#
_symmetry.space_group_name_H-M   'P 1'
#
loop_
_entity.id
_entity.type
_entity.pdbx_description
1 polymer ?
#
loop_
_entity_poly.entity_id
_entity_poly.type
_entity_poly.pdbx_seq_one_letter_code
_entity_poly.pdbx_strand_id
1 'polypeptide(L)'
;MRSEEPQHERFHLLKKLLANRNLALLVGGLIVVILFVTLSNKGLIRRLILEHEVATTEESISEIQKDIRELERRKQVLETSLFEIEKVAREQHGMKKPNEIVYIIKDESED
;
A
#
# COMPACT_ATOMS: atom_id res chain seq x y z
N MET A 1 25.90 -32.74 -2.07
CA MET A 1 25.99 -33.12 -0.65
C MET A 1 26.12 -31.85 0.16
N ARG A 2 25.07 -31.47 0.89
CA ARG A 2 25.03 -30.25 1.72
C ARG A 2 25.52 -30.65 3.11
N SER A 3 26.67 -30.14 3.51
CA SER A 3 27.26 -30.36 4.83
C SER A 3 26.41 -29.66 5.89
N GLU A 4 25.73 -30.41 6.73
CA GLU A 4 25.09 -29.88 7.93
C GLU A 4 26.16 -29.65 8.99
N GLU A 5 26.48 -28.38 9.29
CA GLU A 5 27.33 -28.03 10.43
C GLU A 5 26.65 -28.46 11.75
N PRO A 6 27.37 -29.07 12.70
CA PRO A 6 26.77 -29.62 13.91
C PRO A 6 26.30 -28.50 14.85
N GLN A 7 25.00 -28.46 15.13
CA GLN A 7 24.37 -27.44 16.00
C GLN A 7 25.01 -27.37 17.41
N HIS A 8 25.63 -28.46 17.89
CA HIS A 8 26.18 -28.58 19.24
C HIS A 8 27.38 -27.64 19.54
N GLU A 9 28.18 -27.26 18.55
CA GLU A 9 29.34 -26.39 18.79
C GLU A 9 28.93 -24.96 19.16
N ARG A 10 27.85 -24.45 18.55
CA ARG A 10 27.34 -23.09 18.80
C ARG A 10 26.89 -22.94 20.25
N PHE A 11 26.27 -23.97 20.82
CA PHE A 11 25.83 -23.98 22.22
C PHE A 11 27.00 -23.93 23.20
N HIS A 12 28.12 -24.58 22.90
CA HIS A 12 29.30 -24.53 23.78
C HIS A 12 29.96 -23.15 23.77
N LEU A 13 30.05 -22.50 22.62
CA LEU A 13 30.55 -21.12 22.51
C LEU A 13 29.65 -20.13 23.25
N LEU A 14 28.33 -20.26 23.12
CA LEU A 14 27.35 -19.45 23.86
C LEU A 14 27.46 -19.65 25.38
N LYS A 15 27.60 -20.91 25.83
CA LYS A 15 27.82 -21.23 27.26
C LYS A 15 29.15 -20.65 27.77
N LYS A 16 30.23 -20.75 26.98
CA LYS A 16 31.54 -20.17 27.32
C LYS A 16 31.50 -18.64 27.39
N LEU A 17 30.70 -18.01 26.52
CA LEU A 17 30.44 -16.58 26.55
C LEU A 17 29.73 -16.15 27.84
N LEU A 18 28.70 -16.90 28.27
CA LEU A 18 27.93 -16.65 29.49
C LEU A 18 28.69 -17.02 30.78
N ALA A 19 29.64 -17.94 30.72
CA ALA A 19 30.45 -18.36 31.87
C ALA A 19 31.47 -17.29 32.30
N ASN A 20 31.97 -16.50 31.36
CA ASN A 20 32.94 -15.44 31.65
C ASN A 20 32.22 -14.13 31.98
N ARG A 21 32.08 -13.81 33.28
CA ARG A 21 31.35 -12.62 33.78
C ARG A 21 31.72 -11.31 33.06
N ASN A 22 33.00 -11.05 32.83
CA ASN A 22 33.44 -9.81 32.16
C ASN A 22 33.07 -9.79 30.67
N LEU A 23 33.16 -10.93 29.99
CA LEU A 23 32.80 -11.07 28.58
C LEU A 23 31.28 -11.00 28.39
N ALA A 24 30.51 -11.65 29.26
CA ALA A 24 29.06 -11.57 29.28
C ALA A 24 28.56 -10.14 29.53
N LEU A 25 29.21 -9.39 30.42
CA LEU A 25 28.90 -7.97 30.66
C LEU A 25 29.23 -7.09 29.46
N LEU A 26 30.38 -7.31 28.79
CA LEU A 26 30.76 -6.58 27.58
C LEU A 26 29.77 -6.84 26.43
N VAL A 27 29.43 -8.10 26.19
CA VAL A 27 28.53 -8.50 25.10
C VAL A 27 27.11 -8.05 25.40
N GLY A 28 26.64 -8.19 26.65
CA GLY A 28 25.35 -7.67 27.09
C GLY A 28 25.25 -6.15 26.94
N GLY A 29 26.28 -5.42 27.36
CA GLY A 29 26.36 -3.96 27.18
C GLY A 29 26.33 -3.55 25.70
N LEU A 30 27.07 -4.26 24.84
CA LEU A 30 27.06 -4.01 23.40
C LEU A 30 25.67 -4.22 22.79
N ILE A 31 24.97 -5.29 23.18
CA ILE A 31 23.60 -5.56 22.72
C ILE A 31 22.66 -4.43 23.15
N VAL A 32 22.75 -3.96 24.40
CA VAL A 32 21.92 -2.85 24.89
C VAL A 32 22.18 -1.57 24.10
N VAL A 33 23.43 -1.25 23.78
CA VAL A 33 23.78 -0.09 22.94
C VAL A 33 23.21 -0.23 21.53
N ILE A 34 23.33 -1.41 20.90
CA ILE A 34 22.78 -1.66 19.57
C ILE A 34 21.25 -1.52 19.57
N LEU A 35 20.58 -2.08 20.57
CA LEU A 35 19.13 -1.95 20.74
C LEU A 35 18.73 -0.49 20.96
N PHE A 36 19.48 0.25 21.78
CA PHE A 36 19.21 1.67 22.00
C PHE A 36 19.35 2.47 20.70
N VAL A 37 20.40 2.25 19.91
CA VAL A 37 20.60 2.98 18.64
C VAL A 37 19.55 2.62 17.59
N THR A 38 19.10 1.37 17.54
CA THR A 38 18.15 0.91 16.52
C THR A 38 16.68 1.20 16.88
N LEU A 39 16.29 1.04 18.15
CA LEU A 39 14.91 1.21 18.64
C LEU A 39 14.63 2.61 19.23
N SER A 40 15.63 3.47 19.41
CA SER A 40 15.39 4.84 19.88
C SER A 40 14.51 5.62 18.90
N ASN A 41 13.91 6.70 19.38
CA ASN A 41 12.98 7.56 18.64
C ASN A 41 13.58 8.16 17.34
N LYS A 42 14.91 8.22 17.27
CA LYS A 42 15.68 8.64 16.07
C LYS A 42 16.44 7.48 15.41
N GLY A 43 16.07 6.24 15.74
CA GLY A 43 16.75 5.04 15.30
C GLY A 43 16.58 4.80 13.80
N LEU A 44 17.48 3.98 13.25
CA LEU A 44 17.53 3.66 11.82
C LEU A 44 16.22 3.03 11.32
N ILE A 45 15.56 2.21 12.15
CA ILE A 45 14.29 1.57 11.80
C ILE A 45 13.20 2.62 11.58
N ARG A 46 13.13 3.64 12.45
CA ARG A 46 12.11 4.68 12.35
C ARG A 46 12.28 5.51 11.08
N ARG A 47 13.53 5.75 10.66
CA ARG A 47 13.82 6.45 9.40
C ARG A 47 13.32 5.68 8.18
N LEU A 48 13.56 4.37 8.12
CA LEU A 48 13.08 3.54 7.01
C LEU A 48 11.55 3.50 6.93
N ILE A 49 10.88 3.40 8.08
CA ILE A 49 9.41 3.45 8.14
C ILE A 49 8.89 4.80 7.65
N LEU A 50 9.50 5.91 8.11
CA LEU A 50 9.10 7.25 7.71
C LEU A 50 9.34 7.51 6.22
N GLU A 51 10.48 7.04 5.66
CA GLU A 51 10.74 7.16 4.22
C GLU A 51 9.68 6.42 3.39
N HIS A 52 9.25 5.24 3.85
CA HIS A 52 8.17 4.51 3.19
C HIS A 52 6.81 5.21 3.32
N GLU A 53 6.49 5.73 4.51
CA GLU A 53 5.24 6.46 4.77
C GLU A 53 5.16 7.77 3.98
N VAL A 54 6.28 8.46 3.80
CA VAL A 54 6.36 9.63 2.92
C VAL A 54 6.10 9.22 1.46
N ALA A 55 6.76 8.17 0.98
CA ALA A 55 6.59 7.71 -0.40
C ALA A 55 5.15 7.28 -0.71
N THR A 56 4.49 6.55 0.20
CA THR A 56 3.09 6.14 0.01
C THR A 56 2.12 7.32 0.08
N THR A 57 2.41 8.31 0.93
CA THR A 57 1.62 9.54 1.02
C THR A 57 1.75 10.36 -0.26
N GLU A 58 2.97 10.49 -0.80
CA GLU A 58 3.22 11.19 -2.07
C GLU A 58 2.53 10.49 -3.25
N GLU A 59 2.56 9.16 -3.30
CA GLU A 59 1.84 8.37 -4.29
C GLU A 59 0.33 8.62 -4.21
N SER A 60 -0.24 8.59 -3.01
CA SER A 60 -1.67 8.87 -2.77
C SER A 60 -2.05 10.29 -3.23
N ILE A 61 -1.20 11.28 -2.98
CA ILE A 61 -1.42 12.67 -3.46
C ILE A 61 -1.44 12.70 -4.99
N SER A 62 -0.51 12.02 -5.64
CA SER A 62 -0.41 11.96 -7.10
C SER A 62 -1.66 11.32 -7.73
N GLU A 63 -2.14 10.22 -7.16
CA GLU A 63 -3.37 9.55 -7.60
C GLU A 63 -4.59 10.46 -7.45
N ILE A 64 -4.80 11.03 -6.26
CA ILE A 64 -5.92 11.94 -6.01
C ILE A 64 -5.90 13.14 -6.96
N GLN A 65 -4.72 13.72 -7.23
CA GLN A 65 -4.60 14.81 -8.20
C GLN A 65 -4.94 14.37 -9.63
N LYS A 66 -4.62 13.13 -10.01
CA LYS A 66 -5.00 12.57 -11.32
C LYS A 66 -6.51 12.40 -11.42
N ASP A 67 -7.15 11.90 -10.37
CA ASP A 67 -8.59 11.73 -10.30
C ASP A 67 -9.32 13.06 -10.38
N ILE A 68 -8.84 14.09 -9.69
CA ILE A 68 -9.37 15.46 -9.77
C ILE A 68 -9.34 15.95 -11.23
N ARG A 69 -8.20 15.83 -11.92
CA ARG A 69 -8.07 16.27 -13.32
C ARG A 69 -9.01 15.52 -14.26
N GLU A 70 -9.20 14.22 -14.02
CA GLU A 70 -10.13 13.41 -14.81
C GLU A 70 -11.59 13.82 -14.56
N LEU A 71 -11.96 13.99 -13.30
CA LEU A 71 -13.30 14.43 -12.91
C LEU A 71 -13.62 15.83 -13.44
N GLU A 72 -12.68 16.76 -13.37
CA GLU A 72 -12.82 18.10 -13.97
C GLU A 72 -13.02 18.03 -15.48
N ARG A 73 -12.25 17.19 -16.18
CA ARG A 73 -12.45 16.96 -17.62
C ARG A 73 -13.84 16.39 -17.90
N ARG A 74 -14.27 15.37 -17.17
CA ARG A 74 -15.59 14.75 -17.32
C ARG A 74 -16.70 15.77 -17.06
N LYS A 75 -16.56 16.57 -16.01
CA LYS A 75 -17.47 17.67 -15.70
C LYS A 75 -17.55 18.68 -16.83
N GLN A 76 -16.41 19.13 -17.37
CA GLN A 76 -16.38 20.07 -18.50
C GLN A 76 -17.06 19.49 -19.74
N VAL A 77 -16.81 18.21 -20.06
CA VAL A 77 -17.44 17.53 -21.19
C VAL A 77 -18.96 17.48 -21.02
N LEU A 78 -19.44 17.15 -19.82
CA LEU A 78 -20.86 17.17 -19.50
C LEU A 78 -21.43 18.60 -19.61
N GLU A 79 -20.78 19.61 -19.04
CA GLU A 79 -21.27 21.00 -19.08
C GLU A 79 -21.30 21.60 -20.49
N THR A 80 -20.40 21.18 -21.38
CA THR A 80 -20.25 21.77 -22.73
C THR A 80 -20.93 20.97 -23.83
N SER A 81 -21.28 19.71 -23.59
CA SER A 81 -21.91 18.84 -24.59
C SER A 81 -23.26 18.30 -24.14
N LEU A 82 -24.34 18.83 -24.73
CA LEU A 82 -25.70 18.33 -24.52
C LEU A 82 -25.85 16.85 -24.86
N PHE A 83 -25.11 16.36 -25.85
CA PHE A 83 -25.10 14.95 -26.27
C PHE A 83 -24.56 14.04 -25.15
N GLU A 84 -23.48 14.44 -24.48
CA GLU A 84 -22.88 13.63 -23.41
C GLU A 84 -23.76 13.61 -22.15
N ILE A 85 -24.44 14.73 -21.84
CA ILE A 85 -25.48 14.74 -20.81
C ILE A 85 -26.60 13.76 -21.15
N GLU A 86 -27.13 13.82 -22.37
CA GLU A 86 -28.22 12.94 -22.81
C GLU A 86 -27.79 11.47 -22.78
N LYS A 87 -26.56 11.17 -23.19
CA LYS A 87 -25.98 9.82 -23.12
C LYS A 87 -25.93 9.30 -21.69
N VAL A 88 -25.35 10.05 -20.74
CA VAL A 88 -25.26 9.64 -19.33
C VAL A 88 -26.66 9.48 -18.71
N ALA A 89 -27.58 10.41 -19.00
CA ALA A 89 -28.95 10.32 -18.50
C ALA A 89 -29.69 9.07 -19.01
N ARG A 90 -29.47 8.67 -20.27
CA ARG A 90 -30.05 7.44 -20.84
C ARG A 90 -29.38 6.18 -20.30
N GLU A 91 -28.06 6.11 -20.32
CA GLU A 91 -27.30 4.90 -19.99
C GLU A 91 -27.26 4.60 -18.50
N GLN A 92 -27.00 5.61 -17.66
CA GLN A 92 -26.83 5.42 -16.21
C GLN A 92 -28.15 5.56 -15.44
N HIS A 93 -29.08 6.36 -15.95
CA HIS A 93 -30.32 6.71 -15.24
C HIS A 93 -31.61 6.29 -15.97
N GLY A 94 -31.52 5.72 -17.18
CA GLY A 94 -32.70 5.26 -17.93
C GLY A 94 -33.69 6.37 -18.30
N MET A 95 -33.24 7.63 -18.32
CA MET A 95 -34.11 8.77 -18.61
C MET A 95 -34.49 8.81 -20.11
N LYS A 96 -35.72 9.23 -20.39
CA LYS A 96 -36.25 9.43 -21.75
C LYS A 96 -36.95 10.77 -21.86
N LYS A 97 -37.03 11.33 -23.06
CA LYS A 97 -37.75 12.59 -23.28
C LYS A 97 -39.26 12.37 -23.12
N PRO A 98 -40.02 13.40 -22.70
CA PRO A 98 -41.47 13.33 -22.73
C PRO A 98 -41.96 12.99 -24.14
N ASN A 99 -42.87 12.01 -24.24
CA ASN A 99 -43.43 11.50 -25.51
C ASN A 99 -42.45 10.71 -26.42
N GLU A 100 -41.30 10.27 -25.89
CA GLU A 100 -40.39 9.39 -26.61
C GLU A 100 -40.85 7.92 -26.55
N ILE A 101 -40.92 7.26 -27.71
CA ILE A 101 -41.24 5.84 -27.84
C ILE A 101 -39.93 5.04 -27.83
N VAL A 102 -39.77 4.15 -26.84
CA VAL A 102 -38.58 3.31 -26.67
C VAL A 102 -38.89 1.89 -27.13
N TYR A 103 -38.08 1.37 -28.06
CA TYR A 103 -38.16 -0.02 -28.50
C TYR A 103 -37.19 -0.87 -27.69
N ILE A 104 -37.69 -1.90 -27.01
CA ILE A 104 -36.87 -2.86 -26.28
C ILE A 104 -36.80 -4.12 -27.13
N ILE A 105 -35.59 -4.46 -27.59
CA ILE A 105 -35.33 -5.72 -28.29
C ILE A 105 -35.16 -6.79 -27.21
N LYS A 106 -36.00 -7.83 -27.24
CA LYS A 106 -35.81 -9.02 -26.40
C LYS A 106 -35.07 -10.05 -27.24
N ASP A 107 -33.93 -10.53 -26.75
CA ASP A 107 -33.27 -11.68 -27.34
C ASP A 107 -34.08 -12.95 -26.99
N GLU A 108 -34.40 -13.75 -28.01
CA GLU A 108 -35.19 -14.99 -27.89
C GLU A 108 -34.37 -16.18 -27.31
N SER A 109 -33.28 -15.90 -26.57
CA SER A 109 -32.30 -16.91 -26.16
C SER A 109 -32.40 -17.36 -24.70
N GLU A 110 -33.59 -17.29 -24.09
CA GLU A 110 -33.87 -17.91 -22.79
C GLU A 110 -35.29 -18.52 -22.81
N ASP A 111 -35.38 -19.75 -23.32
CA ASP A 111 -36.43 -20.74 -23.02
C ASP A 111 -35.75 -22.07 -22.62
#